data_AF-A0A2J8FZQ1-F1
#
_entry.id   AF-A0A2J8FZQ1-F1
#
_cell.length_a   1.000
_cell.length_b   1.000
_cell.length_c   1.000
_cell.angle_alpha   90.00
_cell.angle_beta   90.00
_cell.angle_gamma   90.00
#
_symmetry.space_group_name_H-M   'P 1'
#
loop_
_entity.id
_entity.type
_entity.pdbx_description
1 polymer ?
#
loop_
_entity_poly.entity_id
_entity_poly.type
_entity_poly.pdbx_seq_one_letter_code
_entity_poly.pdbx_strand_id
1 'polypeptide(L)'
;MLRQVHPSYFDGNEITEMAFYPGSSSRQCSCSRSTLQTAQGAYDHHTGKLELKSVGTCAVSVQEVVDAGSRAVDDSAVQTHVPPTPGHTYIDFRTLGKDERSFIRDDLAAAATARGFLYTP
;
A
#
# COMPACT_ATOMS: atom_id res chain seq x y z
N MET A 1 6.93 -2.94 2.36
CA MET A 1 5.82 -2.88 1.40
C MET A 1 5.67 -1.44 0.97
N LEU A 2 5.84 -1.16 -0.32
CA LEU A 2 5.74 0.16 -0.94
C LEU A 2 4.29 0.43 -1.33
N ARG A 3 3.80 1.64 -1.05
CA ARG A 3 2.42 2.03 -1.30
C ARG A 3 2.36 3.42 -1.94
N GLN A 4 1.65 3.53 -3.04
CA GLN A 4 1.34 4.83 -3.65
C GLN A 4 0.17 5.49 -2.93
N VAL A 5 0.31 6.79 -2.66
CA VAL A 5 -0.68 7.58 -1.93
C VAL A 5 -1.39 8.49 -2.91
N HIS A 6 -2.70 8.30 -3.09
CA HIS A 6 -3.50 9.20 -3.91
C HIS A 6 -3.50 10.62 -3.32
N PRO A 7 -3.54 11.70 -4.12
CA PRO A 7 -3.52 13.07 -3.60
C PRO A 7 -4.57 13.40 -2.55
N SER A 8 -5.76 12.82 -2.64
CA SER A 8 -6.82 13.01 -1.63
C SER A 8 -6.58 12.29 -0.30
N TYR A 9 -5.52 11.49 -0.18
CA TYR A 9 -5.17 10.72 1.02
C TYR A 9 -3.89 11.26 1.70
N PHE A 10 -3.51 12.48 1.34
CA PHE A 10 -2.44 13.23 1.96
C PHE A 10 -2.92 14.65 2.17
N ASP A 11 -2.90 15.14 3.40
CA ASP A 11 -3.41 16.47 3.74
C ASP A 11 -2.34 17.59 3.66
N GLY A 12 -1.12 17.23 3.26
CA GLY A 12 0.04 18.13 3.23
C GLY A 12 1.04 17.86 4.35
N ASN A 13 0.62 17.18 5.43
CA ASN A 13 1.47 16.81 6.54
C ASN A 13 1.45 15.30 6.81
N GLU A 14 0.27 14.68 6.76
CA GLU A 14 0.06 13.28 7.14
C GLU A 14 -0.56 12.47 6.00
N ILE A 15 -0.14 11.20 5.92
CA ILE A 15 -0.79 10.20 5.09
C ILE A 15 -2.02 9.72 5.86
N THR A 16 -3.20 9.83 5.27
CA THR A 16 -4.44 9.44 5.92
C THR A 16 -4.65 7.92 5.86
N GLU A 17 -5.50 7.38 6.73
CA GLU A 17 -5.90 5.97 6.79
C GLU A 17 -6.51 5.49 5.46
N MET A 18 -7.04 6.42 4.66
CA MET A 18 -7.57 6.15 3.34
C MET A 18 -6.52 5.63 2.36
N ALA A 19 -5.22 5.93 2.58
CA ALA A 19 -4.13 5.35 1.79
C ALA A 19 -4.07 3.82 1.91
N PHE A 20 -4.52 3.28 3.05
CA PHE A 20 -4.59 1.85 3.36
C PHE A 20 -6.00 1.27 3.26
N TYR A 21 -6.94 2.01 2.66
CA TYR A 21 -8.30 1.51 2.44
C TYR A 21 -8.29 0.28 1.51
N PRO A 22 -8.88 -0.85 1.93
CA PRO A 22 -8.95 -2.03 1.08
C PRO A 22 -9.98 -1.85 -0.03
N GLY A 23 -9.66 -2.28 -1.25
CA GLY A 23 -10.61 -2.23 -2.37
C GLY A 23 -11.93 -2.93 -2.02
N SER A 24 -13.07 -2.33 -2.39
CA SER A 24 -14.40 -2.83 -1.99
C SER A 24 -14.71 -4.25 -2.48
N SER A 25 -14.16 -4.64 -3.64
CA SER A 25 -14.37 -5.96 -4.25
C SER A 25 -13.44 -7.03 -3.69
N SER A 26 -12.14 -6.75 -3.55
CA SER A 26 -11.12 -7.73 -3.14
C SER A 26 -10.87 -7.77 -1.63
N ARG A 27 -11.21 -6.68 -0.93
CA ARG A 27 -10.82 -6.42 0.47
C ARG A 27 -9.31 -6.55 0.68
N GLN A 28 -8.53 -6.09 -0.31
CA GLN A 28 -7.07 -6.08 -0.29
C GLN A 28 -6.56 -4.65 -0.47
N CYS A 29 -5.44 -4.33 0.16
CA CYS A 29 -4.69 -3.10 -0.11
C CYS A 29 -3.40 -3.44 -0.85
N SER A 30 -3.33 -3.12 -2.15
CA SER A 30 -2.19 -3.44 -3.01
C SER A 30 -0.95 -2.60 -2.70
N CYS A 31 0.20 -3.26 -2.73
CA CYS A 31 1.52 -2.74 -2.45
C CYS A 31 2.57 -3.38 -3.39
N SER A 32 3.82 -2.95 -3.28
CA SER A 32 4.97 -3.62 -3.92
C SER A 32 6.05 -4.00 -2.91
N ARG A 33 6.76 -5.09 -3.19
CA ARG A 33 7.87 -5.59 -2.38
C ARG A 33 9.12 -4.77 -2.69
N SER A 34 9.69 -4.12 -1.67
CA SER A 34 10.85 -3.23 -1.81
C SER A 34 12.14 -3.94 -2.25
N THR A 35 12.21 -5.27 -2.15
CA THR A 35 13.34 -6.07 -2.65
C THR A 35 13.25 -6.35 -4.15
N LEU A 36 12.09 -6.11 -4.78
CA LEU A 36 11.83 -6.37 -6.20
C LEU A 36 11.50 -5.09 -6.98
N GLN A 37 11.24 -3.98 -6.27
CA GLN A 37 10.93 -2.69 -6.87
C GLN A 37 11.41 -1.56 -5.97
N THR A 38 11.91 -0.47 -6.56
CA THR A 38 12.28 0.75 -5.83
C THR A 38 11.03 1.62 -5.56
N ALA A 39 11.12 2.57 -4.63
CA ALA A 39 10.03 3.50 -4.34
C ALA A 39 9.66 4.36 -5.56
N GLN A 40 10.66 4.84 -6.31
CA GLN A 40 10.48 5.54 -7.58
C GLN A 40 9.88 4.61 -8.64
N GLY A 41 10.41 3.41 -8.84
CA GLY A 41 9.88 2.47 -9.84
C GLY A 41 8.43 2.08 -9.57
N ALA A 42 8.05 1.93 -8.29
CA ALA A 42 6.65 1.71 -7.92
C ALA A 42 5.76 2.92 -8.25
N TYR A 43 6.26 4.15 -8.04
CA TYR A 43 5.58 5.37 -8.45
C TYR A 43 5.41 5.43 -9.97
N ASP A 44 6.49 5.25 -10.73
CA ASP A 44 6.50 5.32 -12.19
C ASP A 44 5.59 4.27 -12.82
N HIS A 45 5.55 3.05 -12.25
CA HIS A 45 4.60 2.03 -12.69
C HIS A 45 3.15 2.47 -12.43
N HIS A 46 2.86 2.98 -11.24
CA HIS A 46 1.51 3.38 -10.86
C HIS A 46 0.99 4.57 -11.69
N THR A 47 1.81 5.59 -11.88
CA THR A 47 1.40 6.81 -12.59
C THR A 47 1.59 6.72 -14.10
N GLY A 48 2.62 6.03 -14.56
CA GLY A 48 2.94 5.92 -15.99
C GLY A 48 2.34 4.71 -16.69
N LYS A 49 2.24 3.54 -16.03
CA LYS A 49 1.68 2.31 -16.64
C LYS A 49 0.21 2.12 -16.31
N LEU A 50 -0.19 2.37 -15.06
CA LEU A 50 -1.59 2.25 -14.64
C LEU A 50 -2.38 3.54 -14.81
N GLU A 51 -1.70 4.66 -15.12
CA GLU A 51 -2.32 5.99 -15.33
C GLU A 51 -3.12 6.49 -14.10
N LEU A 52 -2.71 6.05 -12.91
CA LEU A 52 -3.34 6.44 -11.63
C LEU A 52 -2.60 7.60 -10.98
N LYS A 53 -3.29 8.38 -10.15
CA LYS A 53 -2.70 9.54 -9.46
C LYS A 53 -2.00 9.13 -8.17
N SER A 54 -0.83 9.71 -7.91
CA SER A 54 -0.10 9.55 -6.66
C SER A 54 0.68 10.83 -6.31
N VAL A 55 0.80 11.17 -5.03
CA VAL A 55 1.73 12.21 -4.53
C VAL A 55 3.12 11.67 -4.24
N GLY A 56 3.26 10.34 -4.14
CA GLY A 56 4.52 9.71 -3.79
C GLY A 56 4.36 8.25 -3.38
N THR A 57 5.48 7.63 -3.04
CA THR A 57 5.52 6.26 -2.52
C THR A 57 5.94 6.28 -1.05
N CYS A 58 5.05 5.84 -0.16
CA CYS A 58 5.37 5.56 1.23
C CYS A 58 5.67 4.07 1.42
N ALA A 59 5.94 3.66 2.66
CA ALA A 59 6.10 2.25 2.98
C ALA A 59 5.63 1.89 4.38
N VAL A 60 5.27 0.61 4.53
CA VAL A 60 5.11 -0.10 5.80
C VAL A 60 5.90 -1.40 5.78
N SER A 61 6.41 -1.85 6.92
CA SER A 61 7.11 -3.14 7.04
C SER A 61 6.10 -4.29 7.17
N VAL A 62 6.56 -5.52 6.94
CA VAL A 62 5.73 -6.71 7.18
C VAL A 62 5.39 -6.82 8.67
N GLN A 63 6.34 -6.47 9.55
CA GLN A 63 6.14 -6.52 11.00
C GLN A 63 5.06 -5.53 11.44
N GLU A 64 5.05 -4.30 10.92
CA GLU A 64 3.99 -3.30 11.22
C GLU A 64 2.60 -3.80 10.81
N VAL A 65 2.49 -4.52 9.68
CA VAL A 65 1.23 -5.13 9.24
C VAL A 65 0.78 -6.25 10.19
N VAL A 66 1.73 -7.06 10.68
CA VAL A 66 1.45 -8.13 11.64
C VAL A 66 1.06 -7.56 13.00
N ASP A 67 1.78 -6.56 13.49
CA ASP A 67 1.55 -5.93 14.80
C ASP A 67 0.19 -5.21 14.84
N ALA A 68 -0.24 -4.62 13.72
CA ALA A 68 -1.58 -4.04 13.59
C ALA A 68 -2.71 -5.10 13.60
N GLY A 69 -2.40 -6.39 13.44
CA GLY A 69 -3.39 -7.48 13.45
C GLY A 69 -3.85 -7.93 12.06
N SER A 70 -3.06 -7.66 11.02
CA SER A 70 -3.31 -8.15 9.66
C SER A 70 -2.15 -9.05 9.19
N ARG A 71 -2.16 -9.40 7.90
CA ARG A 71 -1.06 -10.14 7.26
C ARG A 71 -0.71 -9.52 5.91
N ALA A 72 0.59 -9.48 5.63
CA ALA A 72 1.13 -9.20 4.31
C ALA A 72 1.18 -10.48 3.48
N VAL A 73 0.79 -10.39 2.20
CA VAL A 73 0.84 -11.51 1.27
C VAL A 73 1.71 -11.14 0.08
N ASP A 74 2.59 -12.06 -0.30
CA ASP A 74 3.36 -11.99 -1.54
C ASP A 74 2.70 -12.91 -2.58
N ASP A 75 2.21 -12.29 -3.64
CA ASP A 75 1.62 -12.94 -4.81
C ASP A 75 2.35 -12.50 -6.08
N SER A 76 3.57 -11.98 -5.96
CA SER A 76 4.38 -11.50 -7.09
C SER A 76 4.71 -12.59 -8.11
N ALA A 77 4.68 -13.86 -7.71
CA ALA A 77 4.89 -15.03 -8.56
C ALA A 77 3.59 -15.66 -9.10
N VAL A 78 2.42 -15.13 -8.72
CA VAL A 78 1.13 -15.67 -9.19
C VAL A 78 0.92 -15.27 -10.65
N GLN A 79 0.81 -16.27 -11.52
CA GLN A 79 0.49 -16.04 -12.93
C GLN A 79 -0.97 -15.63 -13.08
N THR A 80 -1.20 -14.49 -13.72
CA THR A 80 -2.53 -14.01 -14.08
C THR A 80 -2.58 -13.67 -15.58
N HIS A 81 -3.78 -13.47 -16.13
CA HIS A 81 -3.94 -13.06 -17.52
C HIS A 81 -3.53 -11.60 -17.79
N VAL A 82 -3.19 -10.84 -16.75
CA VAL A 82 -2.76 -9.44 -16.85
C VAL A 82 -1.30 -9.34 -16.43
N PRO A 83 -0.47 -8.48 -17.07
CA PRO A 83 0.90 -8.26 -16.64
C PRO A 83 0.96 -7.91 -15.15
N PRO A 84 1.71 -8.66 -14.33
CA PRO A 84 1.73 -8.43 -12.89
C PRO A 84 2.45 -7.11 -12.59
N THR A 85 1.95 -6.38 -11.58
CA THR A 85 2.74 -5.29 -10.99
C THR A 85 4.03 -5.89 -10.42
N PRO A 86 5.22 -5.34 -10.76
CA PRO A 86 6.47 -5.91 -10.28
C PRO A 86 6.51 -5.96 -8.74
N GLY A 87 6.82 -7.14 -8.21
CA GLY A 87 6.84 -7.38 -6.78
C GLY A 87 5.48 -7.17 -6.10
N HIS A 88 4.36 -7.42 -6.78
CA HIS A 88 3.04 -7.23 -6.17
C HIS A 88 2.93 -7.98 -4.83
N THR A 89 2.38 -7.27 -3.87
CA THR A 89 2.08 -7.74 -2.53
C THR A 89 0.78 -7.08 -2.09
N TYR A 90 0.09 -7.62 -1.11
CA TYR A 90 -1.08 -6.95 -0.56
C TYR A 90 -1.22 -7.16 0.95
N ILE A 91 -1.90 -6.22 1.60
CA ILE A 91 -2.37 -6.38 2.98
C ILE A 91 -3.78 -6.97 2.92
N ASP A 92 -4.01 -8.05 3.67
CA ASP A 92 -5.27 -8.80 3.62
C ASP A 92 -6.28 -8.34 4.68
N PHE A 93 -7.43 -7.84 4.22
CA PHE A 93 -8.53 -7.43 5.09
C PHE A 93 -9.77 -8.34 4.99
N ARG A 94 -9.67 -9.49 4.30
CA ARG A 94 -10.83 -10.35 4.00
C ARG A 94 -11.48 -10.99 5.23
N THR A 95 -10.73 -11.23 6.31
CA THR A 95 -11.25 -11.90 7.52
C THR A 95 -11.66 -10.92 8.62
N LEU A 96 -11.46 -9.62 8.41
CA LEU A 96 -11.58 -8.60 9.45
C LEU A 96 -12.96 -7.95 9.49
N GLY A 97 -13.48 -7.66 10.68
CA GLY A 97 -14.65 -6.84 10.96
C GLY A 97 -14.45 -5.37 10.59
N LYS A 98 -15.52 -4.56 10.62
CA LYS A 98 -15.44 -3.13 10.22
C LYS A 98 -14.45 -2.36 11.09
N ASP A 99 -14.51 -2.58 12.40
CA ASP A 99 -13.74 -1.80 13.37
C ASP A 99 -12.26 -2.19 13.32
N GLU A 100 -11.96 -3.49 13.23
CA GLU A 100 -10.58 -4.01 13.02
C GLU A 100 -9.94 -3.38 11.78
N ARG A 101 -10.69 -3.28 10.66
CA ARG A 101 -10.18 -2.61 9.45
C ARG A 101 -9.88 -1.13 9.68
N SER A 102 -10.65 -0.44 10.53
CA SER A 102 -10.37 0.96 10.84
C SER A 102 -9.06 1.07 11.60
N PHE A 103 -8.94 0.37 12.73
CA PHE A 103 -7.75 0.41 13.58
C PHE A 103 -6.46 0.07 12.83
N ILE A 104 -6.48 -1.00 12.02
CA ILE A 104 -5.31 -1.38 11.22
C ILE A 104 -4.88 -0.26 10.27
N ARG A 105 -5.82 0.42 9.60
CA ARG A 105 -5.45 1.48 8.66
C ARG A 105 -4.90 2.70 9.38
N ASP A 106 -5.44 3.02 10.55
CA ASP A 106 -4.97 4.13 11.37
C ASP A 106 -3.52 3.87 11.81
N ASP A 107 -3.23 2.65 12.31
CA ASP A 107 -1.87 2.24 12.71
C ASP A 107 -0.88 2.28 11.53
N LEU A 108 -1.29 1.76 10.36
CA LEU A 108 -0.44 1.74 9.17
C LEU A 108 -0.21 3.14 8.60
N ALA A 109 -1.21 4.00 8.63
CA ALA A 109 -1.10 5.41 8.24
C ALA A 109 -0.17 6.18 9.18
N ALA A 110 -0.28 5.97 10.48
CA ALA A 110 0.63 6.55 11.47
C ALA A 110 2.08 6.08 11.24
N ALA A 111 2.29 4.78 11.02
CA ALA A 111 3.61 4.23 10.72
C ALA A 111 4.21 4.78 9.41
N ALA A 112 3.39 4.90 8.36
CA ALA A 112 3.81 5.46 7.08
C ALA A 112 4.11 6.96 7.18
N THR A 113 3.31 7.71 7.93
CA THR A 113 3.52 9.14 8.19
C THR A 113 4.80 9.37 8.98
N ALA A 114 5.03 8.62 10.06
CA ALA A 114 6.25 8.71 10.86
C ALA A 114 7.51 8.39 10.04
N ARG A 115 7.40 7.49 9.06
CA ARG A 115 8.48 7.16 8.12
C ARG A 115 8.68 8.22 7.03
N GLY A 116 7.62 8.92 6.65
CA GLY A 116 7.61 9.84 5.52
C GLY A 116 7.59 9.13 4.15
N PHE A 117 7.49 9.93 3.10
CA PHE A 117 7.60 9.44 1.74
C PHE A 117 9.03 8.97 1.44
N LEU A 118 9.15 7.77 0.86
CA LEU A 118 10.41 7.26 0.34
C LEU A 118 10.72 7.81 -1.05
N TYR A 119 9.71 8.33 -1.74
CA TYR A 119 9.83 9.01 -3.01
C TYR A 119 8.67 9.99 -3.20
N THR A 120 8.98 11.18 -3.70
CA THR A 120 8.04 12.17 -4.23
C THR A 120 8.60 12.67 -5.58
N PRO A 121 7.75 12.87 -6.61
CA PRO A 121 8.17 13.37 -7.92
C PRO A 121 8.66 14.83 -7.89
#